data_AF-A0A7C4RQ35-F1
#
_entry.id   AF-A0A7C4RQ35-F1
#
_cell.length_a   1.000
_cell.length_b   1.000
_cell.length_c   1.000
_cell.angle_alpha   90.00
_cell.angle_beta   90.00
_cell.angle_gamma   90.00
#
_symmetry.space_group_name_H-M   'P 1'
#
loop_
_entity.id
_entity.type
_entity.pdbx_description
1 polymer ?
#
loop_
_entity_poly.entity_id
_entity_poly.type
_entity_poly.pdbx_seq_one_letter_code
_entity_poly.pdbx_strand_id
1 'polypeptide(L)'
;MENSWHIFDNWNYKDTNIIPHCDWSIFDELSSSLSIVFTNKMNTLNNLKTKWDKKLKQYGGNTSNYNWNKFRPLRLSREEDWSDWLIYLISESKTGYFSYDLFHLYKFDVDDFSYPLISDREISFSGHRADIVIQWRNKKYTHVEVKIGDENLSKTYSTAKKMRSFYKVPENKWYDFILLLEYQVNDWLSVVHEKGHPIQYITWNNVAISLRRSLIYSEESITWKVWAYSFLGAIEHKLLNVKNQYKVSDILHIDNTINILKEGLNNGK
;
A
#
# COMPACT_ATOMS: atom_id res chain seq x y z
N MET A 1 -52.49 -12.39 4.82
CA MET A 1 -52.34 -10.98 4.40
C MET A 1 -51.61 -11.00 3.07
N GLU A 2 -52.34 -11.31 2.02
CA GLU A 2 -51.91 -11.16 0.63
C GLU A 2 -52.85 -10.10 0.05
N ASN A 3 -52.29 -9.02 -0.49
CA ASN A 3 -52.89 -8.00 -1.38
C ASN A 3 -52.28 -6.62 -1.07
N SER A 4 -51.13 -6.30 -1.66
CA SER A 4 -50.61 -4.92 -1.67
C SER A 4 -50.07 -4.46 -3.03
N TRP A 5 -50.34 -5.19 -4.11
CA TRP A 5 -49.84 -4.83 -5.45
C TRP A 5 -50.89 -4.11 -6.33
N HIS A 6 -52.12 -3.95 -5.85
CA HIS A 6 -53.20 -3.25 -6.58
C HIS A 6 -52.93 -1.76 -6.85
N ILE A 7 -51.89 -1.16 -6.27
CA ILE A 7 -51.52 0.24 -6.53
C ILE A 7 -51.03 0.47 -7.96
N PHE A 8 -50.62 -0.59 -8.67
CA PHE A 8 -50.12 -0.53 -10.04
C PHE A 8 -51.18 -0.84 -11.11
N ASP A 9 -52.36 -1.33 -10.71
CA ASP A 9 -53.40 -1.79 -11.65
C ASP A 9 -54.04 -0.65 -12.46
N ASN A 10 -53.91 0.61 -12.00
CA ASN A 10 -54.47 1.79 -12.67
C ASN A 10 -53.46 2.56 -13.53
N TRP A 11 -52.23 2.07 -13.67
CA TRP A 11 -51.29 2.65 -14.62
C TRP A 11 -51.63 2.12 -16.02
N ASN A 12 -52.57 2.81 -16.71
CA ASN A 12 -52.89 2.62 -18.13
C ASN A 12 -51.73 3.05 -19.05
N TYR A 13 -50.51 2.62 -18.75
CA TYR A 13 -49.34 2.81 -19.59
C TYR A 13 -49.33 1.69 -20.63
N LYS A 14 -49.82 1.97 -21.84
CA LYS A 14 -49.59 1.10 -22.99
C LYS A 14 -48.14 1.31 -23.42
N ASP A 15 -47.23 0.52 -22.86
CA ASP A 15 -45.87 0.47 -23.34
C ASP A 15 -45.86 -0.19 -24.73
N THR A 16 -45.76 0.61 -25.79
CA THR A 16 -45.58 0.11 -27.15
C THR A 16 -44.12 -0.24 -27.44
N ASN A 17 -43.23 -0.08 -26.47
CA ASN A 17 -41.89 -0.63 -26.57
C ASN A 17 -41.96 -2.09 -26.18
N ILE A 18 -41.63 -2.96 -27.13
CA ILE A 18 -41.27 -4.34 -26.84
C ILE A 18 -40.15 -4.26 -25.80
N ILE A 19 -40.47 -4.53 -24.53
CA ILE A 19 -39.44 -4.76 -23.53
C ILE A 19 -38.61 -5.91 -24.11
N PRO A 20 -37.33 -5.70 -24.46
CA PRO A 20 -36.52 -6.78 -24.96
C PRO A 20 -36.63 -7.89 -23.93
N HIS A 21 -37.07 -9.08 -24.35
CA HIS A 21 -37.06 -10.24 -23.47
C HIS A 21 -35.60 -10.42 -23.06
N CYS A 22 -35.27 -9.93 -21.87
CA CYS A 22 -33.96 -10.09 -21.28
C CYS A 22 -33.93 -11.56 -20.84
N ASP A 23 -33.50 -12.42 -21.76
CA ASP A 23 -33.33 -13.84 -21.47
C ASP A 23 -32.19 -13.99 -20.47
N TRP A 24 -32.36 -14.92 -19.53
CA TRP A 24 -31.37 -15.20 -18.49
C TRP A 24 -30.04 -15.69 -19.08
N SER A 25 -30.02 -16.10 -20.35
CA SER A 25 -28.81 -16.40 -21.11
C SER A 25 -27.75 -15.28 -21.10
N ILE A 26 -28.14 -14.02 -20.98
CA ILE A 26 -27.18 -12.90 -20.83
C ILE A 26 -26.36 -13.07 -19.54
N PHE A 27 -26.97 -13.55 -18.45
CA PHE A 27 -26.25 -13.79 -17.20
C PHE A 27 -25.33 -15.01 -17.30
N ASP A 28 -25.68 -16.02 -18.10
CA ASP A 28 -24.80 -17.17 -18.38
C ASP A 28 -23.57 -16.75 -19.19
N GLU A 29 -23.74 -15.88 -20.19
CA GLU A 29 -22.64 -15.30 -20.97
C GLU A 29 -21.73 -14.42 -20.09
N LEU A 30 -22.31 -13.60 -19.22
CA LEU A 30 -21.57 -12.78 -18.26
C LEU A 30 -20.80 -13.65 -17.26
N SER A 31 -21.42 -14.70 -16.73
CA SER A 31 -20.79 -15.66 -15.81
C SER A 31 -19.62 -16.41 -16.47
N SER A 32 -19.81 -16.83 -17.72
CA SER A 32 -18.79 -17.48 -18.53
C SER A 32 -17.61 -16.53 -18.80
N SER A 33 -17.91 -15.29 -19.18
CA SER A 33 -16.91 -14.24 -19.42
C SER A 33 -16.11 -13.94 -18.14
N LEU A 34 -16.78 -13.80 -17.00
CA LEU A 34 -16.13 -13.57 -15.71
C LEU A 34 -15.22 -14.74 -15.32
N SER A 35 -15.64 -15.97 -15.57
CA SER A 35 -14.85 -17.19 -15.32
C SER A 35 -13.58 -17.24 -16.17
N ILE A 36 -13.67 -16.84 -17.44
CA ILE A 36 -12.51 -16.73 -18.35
C ILE A 36 -11.54 -15.66 -17.83
N VAL A 37 -12.03 -14.47 -17.49
CA VAL A 37 -11.19 -13.38 -16.96
C VAL A 37 -10.51 -13.80 -15.66
N PHE A 38 -11.24 -14.43 -14.74
CA PHE A 38 -10.69 -14.96 -13.49
C PHE A 38 -9.58 -15.99 -13.75
N THR A 39 -9.82 -16.94 -14.65
CA THR A 39 -8.84 -17.99 -15.01
C THR A 39 -7.56 -17.37 -15.58
N ASN A 40 -7.68 -16.40 -16.48
CA ASN A 40 -6.53 -15.70 -17.07
C ASN A 40 -5.71 -14.93 -16.02
N LYS A 41 -6.38 -14.23 -15.10
CA LYS A 41 -5.72 -13.52 -14.00
C LYS A 41 -5.05 -14.49 -13.03
N MET A 42 -5.70 -15.60 -12.68
CA MET A 42 -5.10 -16.64 -11.84
C MET A 42 -3.87 -17.28 -12.47
N ASN A 43 -3.90 -17.56 -13.78
CA ASN A 43 -2.73 -18.07 -14.51
C ASN A 43 -1.57 -17.07 -14.46
N THR A 44 -1.85 -15.78 -14.67
CA THR A 44 -0.85 -14.71 -14.56
C THR A 44 -0.28 -14.63 -13.15
N LEU A 45 -1.13 -14.64 -12.14
CA LEU A 45 -0.74 -14.61 -10.73
C LEU A 45 0.14 -15.82 -10.36
N ASN A 46 -0.25 -17.03 -10.74
CA ASN A 46 0.51 -18.26 -10.43
C ASN A 46 1.90 -18.26 -11.10
N ASN A 47 1.99 -17.75 -12.33
CA ASN A 47 3.27 -17.58 -13.01
C ASN A 47 4.17 -16.58 -12.26
N LEU A 48 3.62 -15.47 -11.78
CA LEU A 48 4.36 -14.49 -10.97
C LEU A 48 4.79 -15.09 -9.62
N LYS A 49 3.89 -15.78 -8.90
CA LYS A 49 4.20 -16.48 -7.65
C LYS A 49 5.36 -17.46 -7.84
N THR A 50 5.34 -18.26 -8.91
CA THR A 50 6.42 -19.20 -9.24
C THR A 50 7.77 -18.49 -9.48
N LYS A 51 7.77 -17.32 -10.15
CA LYS A 51 8.99 -16.53 -10.33
C LYS A 51 9.51 -16.02 -8.98
N TRP A 52 8.61 -15.55 -8.11
CA TRP A 52 8.96 -15.07 -6.77
C TRP A 52 9.44 -16.19 -5.84
N ASP A 53 8.86 -17.39 -5.91
CA ASP A 53 9.34 -18.56 -5.19
C ASP A 53 10.81 -18.86 -5.52
N LYS A 54 11.18 -18.76 -6.79
CA LYS A 54 12.58 -18.94 -7.22
C LYS A 54 13.48 -17.84 -6.69
N LYS A 55 13.07 -16.57 -6.82
CA LYS A 55 13.88 -15.41 -6.39
C LYS A 55 14.07 -15.33 -4.87
N LEU A 56 13.05 -15.72 -4.10
CA LEU A 56 13.06 -15.67 -2.64
C LEU A 56 13.30 -17.04 -2.00
N LYS A 57 13.79 -18.03 -2.76
CA LYS A 57 13.98 -19.42 -2.30
C LYS A 57 14.75 -19.50 -0.99
N GLN A 58 15.77 -18.67 -0.81
CA GLN A 58 16.60 -18.62 0.42
C GLN A 58 15.81 -18.19 1.68
N TYR A 59 14.68 -17.50 1.51
CA TYR A 59 13.79 -17.06 2.58
C TYR A 59 12.55 -17.95 2.73
N GLY A 60 12.44 -19.03 1.94
CA GLY A 60 11.25 -19.88 1.91
C GLY A 60 10.31 -19.67 0.71
N GLY A 61 10.69 -18.81 -0.24
CA GLY A 61 9.90 -18.53 -1.44
C GLY A 61 8.96 -17.34 -1.25
N ASN A 62 7.86 -17.27 -2.02
CA ASN A 62 6.96 -16.14 -1.97
C ASN A 62 6.25 -16.05 -0.61
N THR A 63 6.16 -14.84 -0.09
CA THR A 63 5.50 -14.49 1.19
C THR A 63 4.08 -15.03 1.30
N SER A 64 3.33 -15.09 0.19
CA SER A 64 1.96 -15.64 0.16
C SER A 64 1.85 -17.11 0.53
N ASN A 65 2.96 -17.84 0.59
CA ASN A 65 2.99 -19.25 0.96
C ASN A 65 2.84 -19.46 2.48
N TYR A 66 2.98 -18.39 3.26
CA TYR A 66 2.98 -18.42 4.71
C TYR A 66 1.77 -17.69 5.30
N ASN A 67 1.33 -18.19 6.45
CA ASN A 67 0.30 -17.53 7.24
C ASN A 67 0.94 -16.54 8.22
N TRP A 68 0.85 -15.25 7.89
CA TRP A 68 1.42 -14.16 8.68
C TRP A 68 0.51 -13.68 9.82
N ASN A 69 -0.67 -14.29 10.02
CA ASN A 69 -1.57 -13.91 11.12
C ASN A 69 -0.96 -14.14 12.50
N LYS A 70 -0.05 -15.12 12.60
CA LYS A 70 0.70 -15.41 13.83
C LYS A 70 1.99 -14.60 13.99
N PHE A 71 2.35 -13.77 13.00
CA PHE A 71 3.43 -12.81 13.15
C PHE A 71 2.97 -11.72 14.12
N ARG A 72 3.24 -11.99 15.41
CA ARG A 72 2.83 -11.20 16.58
C ARG A 72 3.36 -9.77 16.64
N PRO A 73 4.50 -9.40 16.03
CA PRO A 73 4.98 -8.02 16.10
C PRO A 73 4.10 -6.95 15.43
N LEU A 74 2.96 -7.30 14.82
CA LEU A 74 2.11 -6.36 14.08
C LEU A 74 0.63 -6.60 14.40
N ARG A 75 0.06 -5.82 15.31
CA ARG A 75 -1.40 -5.79 15.53
C ARG A 75 -2.01 -4.76 14.58
N LEU A 76 -3.03 -5.16 13.83
CA LEU A 76 -3.78 -4.25 12.94
C LEU A 76 -4.41 -3.08 13.69
N SER A 77 -4.75 -3.27 14.97
CA SER A 77 -5.33 -2.23 15.83
C SER A 77 -4.31 -1.20 16.33
N ARG A 78 -3.02 -1.33 16.01
CA ARG A 78 -1.98 -0.39 16.43
C ARG A 78 -1.17 0.05 15.24
N GLU A 79 -1.53 1.21 14.68
CA GLU A 79 -0.77 1.89 13.62
C GLU A 79 0.72 2.06 13.98
N GLU A 80 1.00 2.30 15.26
CA GLU A 80 2.32 2.42 15.86
C GLU A 80 3.20 1.17 15.63
N ASP A 81 2.63 -0.04 15.66
CA ASP A 81 3.40 -1.26 15.38
C ASP A 81 3.93 -1.23 13.92
N TRP A 82 3.19 -0.63 12.97
CA TRP A 82 3.56 -0.58 11.55
C TRP A 82 4.59 0.51 11.24
N SER A 83 4.43 1.69 11.83
CA SER A 83 5.44 2.75 11.75
C SER A 83 6.74 2.29 12.40
N ASP A 84 6.66 1.49 13.48
CA ASP A 84 7.81 0.93 14.17
C ASP A 84 8.68 0.05 13.27
N TRP A 85 8.06 -0.90 12.57
CA TRP A 85 8.79 -1.78 11.65
C TRP A 85 9.32 -1.02 10.43
N LEU A 86 8.55 -0.08 9.91
CA LEU A 86 8.97 0.73 8.76
C LEU A 86 10.24 1.52 9.09
N ILE A 87 10.25 2.27 10.20
CA ILE A 87 11.43 3.05 10.57
C ILE A 87 12.61 2.15 10.94
N TYR A 88 12.37 0.97 11.53
CA TYR A 88 13.44 0.03 11.83
C TYR A 88 14.17 -0.39 10.56
N LEU A 89 13.43 -0.79 9.51
CA LEU A 89 14.03 -1.15 8.24
C LEU A 89 14.72 0.01 7.55
N ILE A 90 14.19 1.23 7.65
CA ILE A 90 14.84 2.44 7.12
C ILE A 90 16.16 2.70 7.85
N SER A 91 16.16 2.62 9.18
CA SER A 91 17.31 2.95 10.03
C SER A 91 18.45 1.94 9.89
N GLU A 92 18.11 0.66 9.71
CA GLU A 92 19.07 -0.43 9.57
C GLU A 92 19.52 -0.66 8.12
N SER A 93 18.98 0.08 7.15
CA SER A 93 19.35 -0.04 5.74
C SER A 93 20.76 0.52 5.50
N LYS A 94 21.65 -0.32 4.96
CA LYS A 94 23.04 0.05 4.66
C LYS A 94 23.23 0.61 3.26
N THR A 95 22.27 0.35 2.37
CA THR A 95 22.38 0.70 0.94
C THR A 95 21.55 1.92 0.58
N GLY A 96 20.56 2.30 1.40
CA GLY A 96 19.61 3.37 1.09
C GLY A 96 18.62 3.04 -0.03
N TYR A 97 18.78 1.90 -0.72
CA TYR A 97 17.98 1.51 -1.88
C TYR A 97 16.48 1.47 -1.56
N PHE A 98 16.11 0.92 -0.41
CA PHE A 98 14.72 0.82 0.02
C PHE A 98 14.05 2.20 0.14
N SER A 99 14.68 3.13 0.85
CA SER A 99 14.14 4.48 1.07
C SER A 99 14.20 5.32 -0.20
N TYR A 100 15.24 5.16 -1.01
CA TYR A 100 15.39 5.82 -2.30
C TYR A 100 14.24 5.45 -3.26
N ASP A 101 13.92 4.16 -3.37
CA ASP A 101 12.81 3.65 -4.18
C ASP A 101 11.45 4.06 -3.59
N LEU A 102 11.25 3.90 -2.27
CA LEU A 102 9.99 4.17 -1.59
C LEU A 102 9.55 5.63 -1.69
N PHE A 103 10.47 6.58 -1.47
CA PHE A 103 10.14 8.01 -1.44
C PHE A 103 10.29 8.68 -2.81
N HIS A 104 10.64 7.94 -3.87
CA HIS A 104 10.86 8.45 -5.23
C HIS A 104 11.81 9.66 -5.27
N LEU A 105 12.83 9.65 -4.43
CA LEU A 105 13.76 10.75 -4.27
C LEU A 105 14.94 10.68 -5.25
N TYR A 106 14.63 10.34 -6.52
CA TYR A 106 15.58 10.00 -7.59
C TYR A 106 16.49 11.14 -8.06
N LYS A 107 16.26 12.34 -7.55
CA LYS A 107 17.11 13.52 -7.77
C LYS A 107 18.34 13.58 -6.84
N PHE A 108 18.46 12.63 -5.92
CA PHE A 108 19.54 12.52 -4.95
C PHE A 108 20.30 11.20 -5.14
N ASP A 109 21.46 11.08 -4.51
CA ASP A 109 22.22 9.84 -4.56
C ASP A 109 21.62 8.80 -3.61
N VAL A 110 21.56 7.54 -4.03
CA VAL A 110 21.00 6.44 -3.21
C VAL A 110 21.71 6.32 -1.86
N ASP A 111 23.02 6.57 -1.84
CA ASP A 111 23.86 6.51 -0.63
C ASP A 111 23.48 7.55 0.42
N ASP A 112 22.80 8.64 0.04
CA ASP A 112 22.31 9.65 1.00
C ASP A 112 21.26 9.07 1.96
N PHE A 113 20.58 8.00 1.53
CA PHE A 113 19.52 7.33 2.26
C PHE A 113 20.00 6.10 3.03
N SER A 114 21.28 5.76 2.94
CA SER A 114 21.91 4.75 3.80
C SER A 114 22.09 5.30 5.21
N TYR A 115 21.91 4.47 6.25
CA TYR A 115 22.17 4.80 7.66
C TYR A 115 21.83 6.26 8.02
N PRO A 116 20.53 6.60 8.13
CA PRO A 116 20.12 7.96 8.47
C PRO A 116 20.80 8.46 9.75
N LEU A 117 21.07 9.76 9.80
CA LEU A 117 21.70 10.43 10.93
C LEU A 117 20.77 10.47 12.16
N ILE A 118 19.46 10.60 11.91
CA ILE A 118 18.41 10.61 12.91
C ILE A 118 17.24 9.78 12.37
N SER A 119 16.66 8.96 13.25
CA SER A 119 15.44 8.20 12.99
C SER A 119 14.55 8.28 14.21
N ASP A 120 13.77 9.35 14.27
CA ASP A 120 12.92 9.67 15.41
C ASP A 120 11.50 9.14 15.21
N ARG A 121 10.89 8.68 16.29
CA ARG A 121 9.52 8.13 16.33
C ARG A 121 8.65 8.81 17.37
N GLU A 122 7.35 8.86 17.07
CA GLU A 122 6.30 9.33 17.98
C GLU A 122 6.61 10.70 18.61
N ILE A 123 7.28 11.57 17.84
CA ILE A 123 7.79 12.84 18.35
C ILE A 123 6.63 13.78 18.60
N SER A 124 6.46 14.13 19.87
CA SER A 124 5.41 15.03 20.32
C SER A 124 5.94 16.44 20.52
N PHE A 125 5.34 17.40 19.83
CA PHE A 125 5.65 18.83 19.98
C PHE A 125 4.40 19.69 19.84
N SER A 126 4.17 20.58 20.81
CA SER A 126 3.05 21.54 20.78
C SER A 126 1.69 20.88 20.53
N GLY A 127 1.41 19.74 21.18
CA GLY A 127 0.14 19.01 21.03
C GLY A 127 -0.02 18.22 19.73
N HIS A 128 1.03 18.11 18.90
CA HIS A 128 1.05 17.30 17.69
C HIS A 128 2.06 16.17 17.86
N ARG A 129 1.75 14.97 17.35
CA ARG A 129 2.64 13.81 17.34
C ARG A 129 2.91 13.45 15.88
N ALA A 130 4.16 13.24 15.52
CA ALA A 130 4.54 12.69 14.22
C ALA A 130 4.98 11.24 14.37
N ASP A 131 4.58 10.40 13.43
CA ASP A 131 4.89 8.97 13.48
C ASP A 131 6.38 8.72 13.20
N ILE A 132 6.91 9.32 12.14
CA ILE A 132 8.31 9.15 11.71
C ILE A 132 8.91 10.47 11.25
N VAL A 133 10.11 10.80 11.76
CA VAL A 133 10.99 11.84 11.21
C VAL A 133 12.39 11.28 11.00
N ILE A 134 12.91 11.43 9.79
CA ILE A 134 14.22 10.92 9.40
C ILE A 134 15.11 12.08 8.95
N GLN A 135 16.33 12.16 9.47
CA GLN A 135 17.39 13.00 8.91
C GLN A 135 18.36 12.14 8.09
N TRP A 136 18.46 12.43 6.81
CA TRP A 136 19.35 11.74 5.87
C TRP A 136 20.79 12.28 5.93
N ARG A 137 21.74 11.54 5.33
CA ARG A 137 23.17 11.92 5.35
C ARG A 137 23.45 13.23 4.60
N ASN A 138 22.67 13.55 3.57
CA ASN A 138 22.70 14.84 2.89
C ASN A 138 22.01 15.99 3.67
N LYS A 139 21.67 15.76 4.95
CA LYS A 139 21.04 16.74 5.85
C LYS A 139 19.64 17.17 5.41
N LYS A 140 18.99 16.41 4.53
CA LYS A 140 17.57 16.53 4.22
C LYS A 140 16.75 15.78 5.27
N TYR A 141 15.50 16.18 5.43
CA TYR A 141 14.56 15.57 6.35
C TYR A 141 13.38 15.00 5.58
N THR A 142 12.94 13.82 5.99
CA THR A 142 11.68 13.22 5.58
C THR A 142 10.80 13.06 6.81
N HIS A 143 9.58 13.56 6.73
CA HIS A 143 8.53 13.31 7.69
C HIS A 143 7.49 12.39 7.04
N VAL A 144 7.09 11.34 7.76
CA VAL A 144 6.08 10.38 7.28
C VAL A 144 5.01 10.26 8.35
N GLU A 145 3.78 10.61 7.97
CA GLU A 145 2.58 10.27 8.73
C GLU A 145 2.06 8.93 8.20
N VAL A 146 1.87 7.95 9.08
CA VAL A 146 1.33 6.64 8.73
C VAL A 146 -0.17 6.66 8.97
N LYS A 147 -0.94 6.00 8.10
CA LYS A 147 -2.39 5.86 8.25
C LYS A 147 -2.81 4.45 7.86
N ILE A 148 -3.58 3.82 8.75
CA ILE A 148 -4.19 2.50 8.52
C ILE A 148 -5.69 2.63 8.81
N GLY A 149 -6.42 3.11 7.81
CA GLY A 149 -7.88 3.23 7.88
C GLY A 149 -8.41 4.40 8.71
N ASP A 150 -7.56 5.31 9.21
CA ASP A 150 -7.98 6.57 9.81
C ASP A 150 -8.52 7.54 8.74
N GLU A 151 -9.70 8.10 8.97
CA GLU A 151 -10.39 9.03 8.07
C GLU A 151 -9.92 10.49 8.25
N ASN A 152 -9.26 10.83 9.37
CA ASN A 152 -8.89 12.21 9.66
C ASN A 152 -7.53 12.62 9.07
N LEU A 153 -7.44 12.59 7.74
CA LEU A 153 -6.21 12.85 7.01
C LEU A 153 -5.74 14.32 7.08
N SER A 154 -6.66 15.26 7.31
CA SER A 154 -6.39 16.71 7.28
C SER A 154 -5.39 17.20 8.33
N LYS A 155 -5.28 16.50 9.47
CA LYS A 155 -4.37 16.84 10.58
C LYS A 155 -2.90 16.73 10.20
N THR A 156 -2.58 15.96 9.17
CA THR A 156 -1.21 15.75 8.68
C THR A 156 -0.51 17.08 8.35
N TYR A 157 -1.25 18.05 7.81
CA TYR A 157 -0.72 19.37 7.47
C TYR A 157 -0.23 20.18 8.68
N SER A 158 -1.03 20.19 9.76
CA SER A 158 -0.65 20.91 10.97
C SER A 158 0.53 20.22 11.66
N THR A 159 0.57 18.88 11.67
CA THR A 159 1.70 18.11 12.20
C THR A 159 2.98 18.40 11.43
N ALA A 160 2.97 18.29 10.09
CA ALA A 160 4.11 18.57 9.23
C ALA A 160 4.73 19.96 9.50
N LYS A 161 3.89 21.01 9.51
CA LYS A 161 4.34 22.39 9.78
C LYS A 161 4.98 22.53 11.17
N LYS A 162 4.39 21.89 12.18
CA LYS A 162 4.89 21.95 13.57
C LYS A 162 6.22 21.21 13.71
N MET A 163 6.36 20.04 13.10
CA MET A 163 7.60 19.27 13.15
C MET A 163 8.74 19.97 12.43
N ARG A 164 8.50 20.52 11.23
CA ARG A 164 9.50 21.32 10.53
C ARG A 164 10.02 22.49 11.38
N SER A 165 9.11 23.17 12.09
CA SER A 165 9.46 24.25 13.01
C SER A 165 10.25 23.74 14.22
N PHE A 166 9.92 22.58 14.77
CA PHE A 166 10.61 21.97 15.91
C PHE A 166 12.06 21.65 15.58
N TYR A 167 12.33 21.01 14.43
CA TYR A 167 13.69 20.69 13.96
C TYR A 167 14.43 21.89 13.36
N LYS A 168 13.77 23.05 13.22
CA LYS A 168 14.35 24.28 12.63
C LYS A 168 14.90 24.06 11.22
N VAL A 169 14.19 23.28 10.40
CA VAL A 169 14.62 22.91 9.05
C VAL A 169 13.93 23.81 8.00
N PRO A 170 14.66 24.36 7.01
CA PRO A 170 14.05 25.13 5.94
C PRO A 170 13.22 24.24 5.01
N GLU A 171 12.19 24.81 4.38
CA GLU A 171 11.24 24.10 3.52
C GLU A 171 11.90 23.28 2.40
N ASN A 172 12.92 23.83 1.73
CA ASN A 172 13.65 23.15 0.66
C ASN A 172 14.52 21.96 1.13
N LYS A 173 14.56 21.69 2.44
CA LYS A 173 15.22 20.54 3.05
C LYS A 173 14.25 19.59 3.76
N TRP A 174 12.95 19.85 3.69
CA TRP A 174 11.92 19.08 4.38
C TRP A 174 10.95 18.46 3.37
N TYR A 175 10.78 17.14 3.43
CA TYR A 175 9.89 16.39 2.56
C TYR A 175 8.81 15.70 3.39
N ASP A 176 7.56 16.06 3.14
CA ASP A 176 6.41 15.49 3.82
C ASP A 176 5.76 14.38 2.99
N PHE A 177 5.55 13.25 3.64
CA PHE A 177 4.83 12.11 3.10
C PHE A 177 3.68 11.70 4.02
N ILE A 178 2.61 11.17 3.42
CA ILE A 178 1.57 10.42 4.09
C ILE A 178 1.53 9.00 3.50
N LEU A 179 1.57 7.98 4.36
CA LEU A 179 1.49 6.57 3.98
C LEU A 179 0.07 6.05 4.20
N LEU A 180 -0.58 5.65 3.12
CA LEU A 180 -2.01 5.32 3.08
C LEU A 180 -2.28 3.87 2.62
N LEU A 181 -3.48 3.38 2.92
CA LEU A 181 -4.06 2.27 2.17
C LEU A 181 -4.58 2.78 0.83
N GLU A 182 -4.55 1.93 -0.20
CA GLU A 182 -4.90 2.32 -1.59
C GLU A 182 -6.30 2.95 -1.69
N TYR A 183 -7.28 2.44 -0.93
CA TYR A 183 -8.63 2.97 -0.95
C TYR A 183 -8.77 4.38 -0.34
N GLN A 184 -7.80 4.82 0.47
CA GLN A 184 -7.80 6.15 1.11
C GLN A 184 -7.21 7.24 0.20
N VAL A 185 -6.65 6.88 -0.95
CA VAL A 185 -5.98 7.84 -1.84
C VAL A 185 -6.97 8.89 -2.36
N ASN A 186 -8.20 8.51 -2.69
CA ASN A 186 -9.21 9.46 -3.19
C ASN A 186 -9.64 10.47 -2.10
N ASP A 187 -9.77 10.01 -0.86
CA ASP A 187 -10.08 10.87 0.28
C ASP A 187 -8.93 11.86 0.50
N TRP A 188 -7.69 11.40 0.41
CA TRP A 188 -6.51 12.25 0.51
C TRP A 188 -6.45 13.31 -0.60
N LEU A 189 -6.69 12.92 -1.86
CA LEU A 189 -6.68 13.85 -2.99
C LEU A 189 -7.71 14.97 -2.82
N SER A 190 -8.86 14.65 -2.22
CA SER A 190 -9.89 15.64 -1.88
C SER A 190 -9.38 16.65 -0.84
N VAL A 191 -8.66 16.18 0.19
CA VAL A 191 -8.04 17.06 1.21
C VAL A 191 -6.92 17.94 0.61
N VAL A 192 -6.07 17.39 -0.27
CA VAL A 192 -4.95 18.13 -0.89
C VAL A 192 -5.45 19.32 -1.70
N HIS A 193 -6.53 19.13 -2.45
CA HIS A 193 -7.15 20.19 -3.26
C HIS A 193 -7.51 21.43 -2.41
N GLU A 194 -7.86 21.26 -1.14
CA GLU A 194 -8.24 22.35 -0.24
C GLU A 194 -7.05 23.10 0.39
N LYS A 195 -5.86 22.48 0.49
CA LYS A 195 -4.77 22.97 1.37
C LYS A 195 -3.58 23.61 0.66
N GLY A 196 -3.38 23.37 -0.64
CA GLY A 196 -2.42 24.11 -1.48
C GLY A 196 -0.91 23.85 -1.27
N HIS A 197 -0.50 23.14 -0.21
CA HIS A 197 0.87 22.63 -0.05
C HIS A 197 0.93 21.13 -0.35
N PRO A 198 1.83 20.63 -1.22
CA PRO A 198 1.82 19.21 -1.55
C PRO A 198 2.57 18.39 -0.49
N ILE A 199 1.83 17.76 0.42
CA ILE A 199 2.30 16.56 1.12
C ILE A 199 2.14 15.39 0.14
N GLN A 200 3.23 14.69 -0.16
CA GLN A 200 3.22 13.58 -1.11
C GLN A 200 2.55 12.36 -0.47
N TYR A 201 1.80 11.58 -1.22
CA TYR A 201 1.30 10.30 -0.71
C TYR A 201 2.17 9.15 -1.24
N ILE A 202 2.32 8.14 -0.40
CA ILE A 202 2.77 6.79 -0.75
C ILE A 202 1.74 5.81 -0.21
N THR A 203 1.68 4.61 -0.77
CA THR A 203 0.75 3.57 -0.31
C THR A 203 1.49 2.36 0.23
N TRP A 204 0.79 1.53 0.98
CA TRP A 204 1.31 0.23 1.41
C TRP A 204 1.65 -0.68 0.22
N ASN A 205 1.05 -0.48 -0.97
CA ASN A 205 1.51 -1.10 -2.21
C ASN A 205 2.93 -0.63 -2.58
N ASN A 206 3.22 0.67 -2.49
CA ASN A 206 4.56 1.20 -2.73
C ASN A 206 5.58 0.61 -1.75
N VAL A 207 5.22 0.49 -0.46
CA VAL A 207 6.07 -0.17 0.55
C VAL A 207 6.36 -1.63 0.15
N ALA A 208 5.33 -2.40 -0.19
CA ALA A 208 5.48 -3.80 -0.59
C ALA A 208 6.35 -3.95 -1.85
N ILE A 209 6.14 -3.12 -2.87
CA ILE A 209 6.94 -3.11 -4.10
C ILE A 209 8.40 -2.76 -3.79
N SER A 210 8.64 -1.73 -2.97
CA SER A 210 10.00 -1.28 -2.63
C SER A 210 10.76 -2.32 -1.81
N LEU A 211 10.09 -2.99 -0.87
CA LEU A 211 10.67 -4.12 -0.14
C LEU A 211 10.99 -5.28 -1.08
N ARG A 212 10.09 -5.63 -1.99
CA ARG A 212 10.28 -6.67 -3.00
C ARG A 212 11.51 -6.41 -3.88
N ARG A 213 11.67 -5.18 -4.36
CA ARG A 213 12.84 -4.76 -5.14
C ARG A 213 14.11 -4.85 -4.30
N SER A 214 14.07 -4.31 -3.07
CA SER A 214 15.22 -4.34 -2.15
C SER A 214 15.69 -5.76 -1.85
N LEU A 215 14.77 -6.71 -1.60
CA LEU A 215 15.12 -8.10 -1.32
C LEU A 215 15.94 -8.77 -2.44
N ILE A 216 15.77 -8.34 -3.69
CA ILE A 216 16.46 -8.91 -4.85
C ILE A 216 17.68 -8.08 -5.27
N TYR A 217 17.50 -6.77 -5.34
CA TYR A 217 18.42 -5.88 -6.07
C TYR A 217 19.35 -5.08 -5.17
N SER A 218 19.07 -4.98 -3.87
CA SER A 218 19.99 -4.33 -2.94
C SER A 218 21.01 -5.30 -2.37
N GLU A 219 22.16 -4.77 -2.00
CA GLU A 219 23.22 -5.49 -1.27
C GLU A 219 23.03 -5.39 0.25
N GLU A 220 21.77 -5.35 0.70
CA GLU A 220 21.46 -5.33 2.13
C GLU A 220 21.91 -6.61 2.84
N SER A 221 22.22 -6.48 4.14
CA SER A 221 22.63 -7.62 4.96
C SER A 221 21.55 -8.69 5.04
N ILE A 222 21.97 -9.95 5.25
CA ILE A 222 21.01 -11.07 5.41
C ILE A 222 20.02 -10.82 6.56
N THR A 223 20.49 -10.24 7.67
CA THR A 223 19.65 -9.89 8.82
C THR A 223 18.56 -8.89 8.42
N TRP A 224 18.93 -7.83 7.69
CA TRP A 224 17.97 -6.86 7.17
C TRP A 224 16.96 -7.52 6.24
N LYS A 225 17.43 -8.35 5.29
CA LYS A 225 16.56 -9.02 4.31
C LYS A 225 15.58 -9.99 4.97
N VAL A 226 15.96 -10.69 6.05
CA VAL A 226 15.05 -11.57 6.81
C VAL A 226 13.91 -10.77 7.47
N TRP A 227 14.24 -9.63 8.08
CA TRP A 227 13.21 -8.76 8.68
C TRP A 227 12.34 -8.10 7.62
N ALA A 228 12.94 -7.61 6.53
CA ALA A 228 12.22 -7.05 5.40
C ALA A 228 11.26 -8.07 4.76
N TYR A 229 11.69 -9.32 4.60
CA TYR A 229 10.85 -10.41 4.11
C TYR A 229 9.67 -10.69 5.05
N SER A 230 9.93 -10.72 6.36
CA SER A 230 8.88 -10.94 7.36
C SER A 230 7.86 -9.81 7.41
N PHE A 231 8.34 -8.57 7.35
CA PHE A 231 7.49 -7.38 7.31
C PHE A 231 6.67 -7.30 6.02
N LEU A 232 7.30 -7.57 4.86
CA LEU A 232 6.62 -7.67 3.58
C LEU A 232 5.47 -8.68 3.63
N GLY A 233 5.72 -9.88 4.17
CA GLY A 233 4.67 -10.89 4.29
C GLY A 233 3.50 -10.45 5.18
N ALA A 234 3.79 -9.72 6.27
CA ALA A 234 2.76 -9.16 7.11
C ALA A 234 1.96 -8.04 6.43
N ILE A 235 2.61 -7.11 5.70
CA ILE A 235 1.93 -6.07 4.91
C ILE A 235 1.01 -6.73 3.89
N GLU A 236 1.56 -7.63 3.08
CA GLU A 236 0.83 -8.25 1.98
C GLU A 236 -0.38 -9.03 2.47
N HIS A 237 -0.23 -9.83 3.53
CA HIS A 237 -1.34 -10.62 4.05
C HIS A 237 -2.35 -9.75 4.79
N LYS A 238 -1.91 -8.87 5.70
CA LYS A 238 -2.80 -8.17 6.64
C LYS A 238 -3.36 -6.85 6.12
N LEU A 239 -2.61 -6.11 5.31
CA LEU A 239 -3.02 -4.80 4.79
C LEU A 239 -3.50 -4.89 3.33
N LEU A 240 -2.84 -5.71 2.51
CA LEU A 240 -3.10 -5.77 1.06
C LEU A 240 -3.93 -6.98 0.63
N ASN A 241 -4.34 -7.82 1.59
CA ASN A 241 -5.19 -9.00 1.37
C ASN A 241 -4.63 -9.97 0.31
N VAL A 242 -3.31 -10.13 0.26
CA VAL A 242 -2.63 -11.12 -0.59
C VAL A 242 -2.82 -12.50 0.02
N LYS A 243 -3.43 -13.40 -0.74
CA LYS A 243 -3.84 -14.74 -0.30
C LYS A 243 -3.06 -15.83 -1.05
N ASN A 244 -3.06 -17.03 -0.47
CA ASN A 244 -2.63 -18.22 -1.18
C ASN A 244 -3.66 -18.66 -2.23
N GLN A 245 -4.95 -18.51 -1.93
CA GLN A 245 -6.10 -18.91 -2.75
C GLN A 245 -7.07 -17.74 -2.89
N TYR A 246 -7.64 -17.59 -4.08
CA TYR A 246 -8.60 -16.54 -4.42
C TYR A 246 -9.88 -17.17 -4.98
N LYS A 247 -11.01 -16.48 -4.76
CA LYS A 247 -12.30 -16.78 -5.37
C LYS A 247 -12.60 -15.76 -6.47
N VAL A 248 -13.58 -16.03 -7.33
CA VAL A 248 -14.03 -15.10 -8.37
C VAL A 248 -14.38 -13.73 -7.81
N SER A 249 -14.98 -13.67 -6.61
CA SER A 249 -15.30 -12.43 -5.90
C SER A 249 -14.07 -11.60 -5.51
N ASP A 250 -12.87 -12.16 -5.51
CA ASP A 250 -11.62 -11.47 -5.16
C ASP A 250 -10.91 -10.85 -6.38
N ILE A 251 -11.57 -10.70 -7.54
CA ILE A 251 -10.91 -10.34 -8.80
C ILE A 251 -10.09 -9.03 -8.72
N LEU A 252 -10.58 -8.03 -8.00
CA LEU A 252 -9.87 -6.76 -7.78
C LEU A 252 -8.63 -6.94 -6.90
N HIS A 253 -8.68 -7.83 -5.92
CA HIS A 253 -7.51 -8.16 -5.09
C HIS A 253 -6.46 -8.94 -5.87
N ILE A 254 -6.88 -9.78 -6.82
CA ILE A 254 -5.95 -10.47 -7.73
C ILE A 254 -5.17 -9.45 -8.56
N ASP A 255 -5.85 -8.44 -9.10
CA ASP A 255 -5.20 -7.39 -9.90
C ASP A 255 -4.18 -6.60 -9.10
N ASN A 256 -4.54 -6.19 -7.88
CA ASN A 256 -3.60 -5.53 -6.98
C ASN A 256 -2.37 -6.41 -6.70
N THR A 257 -2.60 -7.70 -6.43
CA THR A 257 -1.51 -8.66 -6.17
C THR A 257 -0.62 -8.84 -7.40
N ILE A 258 -1.21 -8.97 -8.58
CA ILE A 258 -0.45 -9.05 -9.84
C ILE A 258 0.40 -7.79 -10.01
N ASN A 259 -0.16 -6.61 -9.76
CA ASN A 259 0.57 -5.35 -9.85
C ASN A 259 1.78 -5.33 -8.91
N ILE A 260 1.60 -5.62 -7.62
CA ILE A 260 2.69 -5.68 -6.64
C ILE A 260 3.79 -6.65 -7.08
N LEU A 261 3.41 -7.88 -7.46
CA LEU A 261 4.37 -8.90 -7.87
C LEU A 261 5.09 -8.53 -9.17
N LYS A 262 4.40 -7.92 -10.12
CA LYS A 262 4.97 -7.52 -11.41
C LYS A 262 5.92 -6.33 -11.22
N GLU A 263 5.48 -5.29 -10.53
CA GLU A 263 6.28 -4.09 -10.29
C GLU A 263 7.49 -4.34 -9.39
N GLY A 264 7.38 -5.28 -8.45
CA GLY A 264 8.52 -5.72 -7.63
C GLY A 264 9.62 -6.43 -8.42
N LEU A 265 9.32 -6.94 -9.62
CA LEU A 265 10.32 -7.55 -10.51
C LEU A 265 11.03 -6.51 -11.38
N ASN A 266 10.45 -5.34 -11.58
CA ASN A 266 11.08 -4.24 -12.30
C ASN A 266 12.25 -3.72 -11.45
N ASN A 267 13.40 -3.49 -12.09
CA ASN A 267 14.64 -3.07 -11.40
C ASN A 267 14.64 -1.58 -11.01
N GLY A 268 13.48 -0.91 -11.00
CA GLY A 268 13.36 0.50 -10.63
C GLY A 268 14.17 1.46 -11.52
N LYS A 269 14.54 1.04 -12.74
CA LYS A 269 15.24 1.86 -13.74
C LYS A 269 14.34 2.17 -14.93
#